data_AF-A0A1G2RJU8-F1
#
_entry.id   AF-A0A1G2RJU8-F1
#
_cell.length_a   1.000
_cell.length_b   1.000
_cell.length_c   1.000
_cell.angle_alpha   90.00
_cell.angle_beta   90.00
_cell.angle_gamma   90.00
#
_symmetry.space_group_name_H-M   'P 1'
#
loop_
_entity.id
_entity.type
_entity.pdbx_description
1 polymer ?
#
loop_
_entity_poly.entity_id
_entity_poly.type
_entity_poly.pdbx_seq_one_letter_code
_entity_poly.pdbx_strand_id
1 'polypeptide(L)'
;MLFQKHERRCRMTPEEFTKELEGGRRDFRGITVWGGLDLENITVKGDLDLREVTVQGDFYLVHATLKGNLDLTNARVKGDLDLSHGLEGTLYLESFEVKGQIFCGNNLPLAIQCFLYFGGRVHINTKAARALAQALSSMVSPA
;
A
#
# COMPACT_ATOMS: atom_id res chain seq x y z
N MET A 1 -33.76 -21.02 13.93
CA MET A 1 -32.62 -21.28 13.03
C MET A 1 -32.42 -20.04 12.18
N LEU A 2 -31.57 -19.12 12.63
CA LEU A 2 -31.26 -17.88 11.92
C LEU A 2 -30.17 -18.18 10.89
N PHE A 3 -30.59 -18.14 9.64
CA PHE A 3 -29.79 -18.47 8.46
C PHE A 3 -28.55 -17.58 8.34
N GLN A 4 -27.40 -18.23 8.17
CA GLN A 4 -26.10 -17.69 7.77
C GLN A 4 -26.19 -16.85 6.49
N LYS A 5 -26.32 -15.51 6.59
CA LYS A 5 -26.39 -14.62 5.41
C LYS A 5 -25.23 -13.60 5.30
N HIS A 6 -24.23 -13.63 6.19
CA HIS A 6 -23.14 -12.64 6.17
C HIS A 6 -21.78 -13.11 5.63
N GLU A 7 -21.54 -14.41 5.42
CA GLU A 7 -20.18 -14.90 5.13
C GLU A 7 -19.84 -15.10 3.64
N ARG A 8 -20.76 -14.79 2.71
CA ARG A 8 -20.56 -15.05 1.27
C ARG A 8 -20.05 -13.85 0.44
N ARG A 9 -19.70 -12.70 1.04
CA ARG A 9 -19.34 -11.46 0.32
C ARG A 9 -17.97 -10.85 0.60
N CYS A 10 -17.11 -11.45 1.43
CA CYS A 10 -15.78 -10.89 1.72
C CYS A 10 -14.65 -11.51 0.88
N ARG A 11 -14.94 -11.94 -0.35
CA ARG A 11 -13.93 -12.51 -1.27
C ARG A 11 -14.11 -11.96 -2.67
N MET A 12 -13.01 -11.57 -3.30
CA MET A 12 -12.96 -11.09 -4.68
C MET A 12 -11.70 -11.63 -5.36
N THR A 13 -11.75 -11.79 -6.68
CA THR A 13 -10.53 -11.94 -7.49
C THR A 13 -9.85 -10.57 -7.68
N PRO A 14 -8.57 -10.52 -8.05
CA PRO A 14 -7.90 -9.26 -8.40
C PRO A 14 -8.62 -8.48 -9.50
N GLU A 15 -9.17 -9.18 -10.50
CA GLU A 15 -9.87 -8.57 -11.64
C GLU A 15 -11.20 -7.93 -11.20
N GLU A 16 -11.95 -8.60 -10.33
CA GLU A 16 -13.19 -8.05 -9.76
C GLU A 16 -12.89 -6.80 -8.93
N PHE A 17 -11.83 -6.84 -8.11
CA PHE A 17 -11.42 -5.71 -7.29
C PHE A 17 -11.08 -4.50 -8.17
N THR A 18 -10.23 -4.71 -9.18
CA THR A 18 -9.78 -3.67 -10.10
C THR A 18 -10.95 -3.05 -10.84
N LYS A 19 -11.87 -3.88 -11.36
CA LYS A 19 -13.07 -3.42 -12.05
C LYS A 19 -13.97 -2.56 -11.17
N GLU A 20 -14.18 -2.93 -9.91
CA GLU A 20 -14.98 -2.12 -8.99
C GLU A 20 -14.28 -0.79 -8.63
N LEU A 21 -12.96 -0.82 -8.46
CA LEU A 21 -12.16 0.38 -8.18
C LEU A 21 -12.24 1.37 -9.35
N GLU A 22 -12.06 0.90 -10.58
CA GLU A 22 -12.24 1.70 -11.80
C GLU A 22 -13.67 2.19 -11.96
N GLY A 23 -14.65 1.37 -11.57
CA GLY A 23 -16.08 1.72 -11.50
C GLY A 23 -16.43 2.79 -10.46
N GLY A 24 -15.46 3.24 -9.64
CA GLY A 24 -15.62 4.33 -8.70
C GLY A 24 -15.81 3.88 -7.25
N ARG A 25 -15.80 2.58 -6.95
CA ARG A 25 -15.84 2.10 -5.56
C ARG A 25 -14.58 2.52 -4.83
N ARG A 26 -14.73 2.95 -3.57
CA ARG A 26 -13.62 3.40 -2.70
C ARG A 26 -13.56 2.73 -1.33
N ASP A 27 -14.65 2.08 -0.91
CA ASP A 27 -14.72 1.32 0.34
C ASP A 27 -14.63 -0.18 0.05
N PHE A 28 -13.47 -0.78 0.36
CA PHE A 28 -13.21 -2.21 0.22
C PHE A 28 -13.01 -2.90 1.56
N ARG A 29 -13.49 -2.31 2.66
CA ARG A 29 -13.19 -2.79 4.00
C ARG A 29 -13.55 -4.26 4.21
N GLY A 30 -12.64 -4.99 4.87
CA GLY A 30 -12.83 -6.39 5.23
C GLY A 30 -12.86 -7.38 4.05
N ILE A 31 -12.50 -6.94 2.84
CA ILE A 31 -12.46 -7.83 1.66
C ILE A 31 -11.18 -8.66 1.65
N THR A 32 -11.29 -9.93 1.28
CA THR A 32 -10.14 -10.77 0.94
C THR A 32 -9.97 -10.87 -0.57
N VAL A 33 -8.82 -10.45 -1.09
CA VAL A 33 -8.43 -10.64 -2.49
C VAL A 33 -7.64 -11.94 -2.62
N TRP A 34 -8.17 -12.90 -3.38
CA TRP A 34 -7.58 -14.23 -3.56
C TRP A 34 -6.57 -14.25 -4.72
N GLY A 35 -5.46 -13.54 -4.53
CA GLY A 35 -4.37 -13.45 -5.49
C GLY A 35 -3.44 -12.29 -5.14
N GLY A 36 -2.48 -12.03 -6.03
CA GLY A 36 -1.78 -10.74 -6.04
C GLY A 36 -2.71 -9.66 -6.57
N LEU A 37 -2.70 -8.50 -5.94
CA LEU A 37 -3.47 -7.34 -6.35
C LEU A 37 -2.53 -6.39 -7.10
N ASP A 38 -2.66 -6.36 -8.42
CA ASP A 38 -1.91 -5.46 -9.29
C ASP A 38 -2.80 -4.28 -9.68
N LEU A 39 -2.46 -3.11 -9.18
CA LEU A 39 -3.10 -1.83 -9.48
C LEU A 39 -2.12 -0.87 -10.16
N GLU A 40 -1.22 -1.39 -10.97
CA GLU A 40 -0.27 -0.56 -11.71
C GLU A 40 -0.99 0.44 -12.62
N ASN A 41 -0.45 1.67 -12.67
CA ASN A 41 -0.94 2.76 -13.53
C ASN A 41 -2.39 3.21 -13.29
N ILE A 42 -3.06 2.77 -12.22
CA ILE A 42 -4.42 3.22 -11.93
C ILE A 42 -4.44 4.64 -11.37
N THR A 43 -5.46 5.42 -11.72
CA THR A 43 -5.72 6.71 -11.05
C THR A 43 -6.95 6.62 -10.17
N VAL A 44 -6.77 6.82 -8.87
CA VAL A 44 -7.87 6.88 -7.90
C VAL A 44 -8.04 8.32 -7.45
N LYS A 45 -9.22 8.86 -7.73
CA LYS A 45 -9.65 10.17 -7.20
C LYS A 45 -10.28 9.96 -5.82
N GLY A 46 -9.82 10.74 -4.84
CA GLY A 46 -10.28 10.68 -3.45
C GLY A 46 -9.60 9.58 -2.64
N ASP A 47 -10.10 9.40 -1.41
CA ASP A 47 -9.57 8.43 -0.46
C ASP A 47 -9.91 6.99 -0.89
N LEU A 48 -9.01 6.05 -0.58
CA LEU A 48 -9.19 4.62 -0.78
C LEU A 48 -9.12 3.91 0.58
N ASP A 49 -10.24 3.32 0.98
CA ASP A 49 -10.40 2.65 2.27
C ASP A 49 -10.24 1.14 2.10
N LEU A 50 -9.05 0.65 2.48
CA LEU A 50 -8.67 -0.76 2.45
C LEU A 50 -8.51 -1.32 3.87
N ARG A 51 -9.18 -0.74 4.87
CA ARG A 51 -9.07 -1.25 6.24
C ARG A 51 -9.51 -2.70 6.33
N GLU A 52 -8.79 -3.49 7.10
CA GLU A 52 -9.06 -4.93 7.31
C GLU A 52 -9.02 -5.77 6.02
N VAL A 53 -8.52 -5.23 4.90
CA VAL A 53 -8.36 -5.99 3.65
C VAL A 53 -7.26 -7.02 3.81
N THR A 54 -7.47 -8.22 3.26
CA THR A 54 -6.42 -9.22 3.13
C THR A 54 -6.10 -9.50 1.67
N VAL A 55 -4.87 -9.22 1.24
CA VAL A 55 -4.34 -9.64 -0.07
C VAL A 55 -3.55 -10.94 0.11
N GLN A 56 -3.96 -12.00 -0.59
CA GLN A 56 -3.35 -13.33 -0.43
C GLN A 56 -1.99 -13.46 -1.14
N GLY A 57 -1.67 -12.56 -2.07
CA GLY A 57 -0.36 -12.45 -2.72
C GLY A 57 0.29 -11.08 -2.50
N ASP A 58 1.01 -10.61 -3.51
CA ASP A 58 1.65 -9.30 -3.54
C ASP A 58 0.61 -8.18 -3.75
N PHE A 59 0.93 -6.96 -3.33
CA PHE A 59 0.11 -5.78 -3.60
C PHE A 59 0.95 -4.69 -4.27
N TYR A 60 0.66 -4.43 -5.55
CA TYR A 60 1.40 -3.50 -6.40
C TYR A 60 0.57 -2.25 -6.68
N LEU A 61 1.10 -1.09 -6.28
CA LEU A 61 0.60 0.26 -6.58
C LEU A 61 1.63 1.04 -7.40
N VAL A 62 2.37 0.36 -8.28
CA VAL A 62 3.46 0.99 -9.05
C VAL A 62 2.86 1.94 -10.08
N HIS A 63 3.35 3.18 -10.12
CA HIS A 63 2.81 4.22 -11.00
C HIS A 63 1.32 4.53 -10.82
N ALA A 64 0.70 4.05 -9.74
CA ALA A 64 -0.65 4.45 -9.39
C ALA A 64 -0.65 5.94 -9.02
N THR A 65 -1.76 6.66 -9.25
CA THR A 65 -1.94 8.02 -8.75
C THR A 65 -3.12 8.03 -7.80
N LEU A 66 -2.83 8.02 -6.51
CA LEU A 66 -3.82 8.17 -5.45
C LEU A 66 -3.85 9.62 -4.97
N LYS A 67 -4.92 10.34 -5.34
CA LYS A 67 -5.10 11.77 -5.04
C LYS A 67 -5.70 12.05 -3.66
N GLY A 68 -5.93 11.00 -2.88
CA GLY A 68 -6.41 11.08 -1.51
C GLY A 68 -5.59 10.16 -0.61
N ASN A 69 -6.11 9.90 0.58
CA ASN A 69 -5.48 9.04 1.56
C ASN A 69 -5.64 7.56 1.18
N LEU A 70 -4.66 6.75 1.59
CA LEU A 70 -4.72 5.29 1.56
C LEU A 70 -4.81 4.77 2.99
N ASP A 71 -5.92 4.13 3.34
CA ASP A 71 -6.07 3.53 4.66
C ASP A 71 -5.90 2.01 4.60
N LEU A 72 -4.79 1.53 5.15
CA LEU A 72 -4.45 0.11 5.29
C LEU A 72 -4.49 -0.34 6.77
N THR A 73 -5.24 0.37 7.62
CA THR A 73 -5.36 0.01 9.04
C THR A 73 -5.92 -1.42 9.20
N ASN A 74 -5.25 -2.24 10.01
CA ASN A 74 -5.53 -3.67 10.20
C ASN A 74 -5.49 -4.52 8.91
N ALA A 75 -4.99 -3.99 7.79
CA ALA A 75 -4.89 -4.74 6.55
C ALA A 75 -3.69 -5.69 6.57
N ARG A 76 -3.73 -6.70 5.69
CA ARG A 76 -2.70 -7.74 5.60
C ARG A 76 -2.34 -8.05 4.15
N VAL A 77 -1.05 -7.96 3.84
CA VAL A 77 -0.48 -8.40 2.57
C VAL A 77 0.42 -9.62 2.81
N LYS A 78 0.06 -10.75 2.19
CA LYS A 78 0.80 -12.01 2.39
C LYS A 78 2.06 -12.14 1.53
N GLY A 79 2.20 -11.31 0.50
CA GLY A 79 3.41 -11.18 -0.30
C GLY A 79 4.14 -9.86 -0.05
N ASP A 80 4.76 -9.33 -1.10
CA ASP A 80 5.43 -8.04 -1.12
C ASP A 80 4.43 -6.89 -1.25
N LEU A 81 4.81 -5.71 -0.78
CA LEU A 81 4.07 -4.45 -0.97
C LEU A 81 4.93 -3.48 -1.77
N ASP A 82 4.46 -3.08 -2.94
CA ASP A 82 5.12 -2.05 -3.74
C ASP A 82 4.28 -0.77 -3.79
N LEU A 83 4.83 0.29 -3.21
CA LEU A 83 4.28 1.66 -3.18
C LEU A 83 5.17 2.61 -3.99
N SER A 84 5.96 2.10 -4.94
CA SER A 84 7.13 2.81 -5.46
C SER A 84 6.84 4.11 -6.17
N HIS A 85 5.60 4.45 -6.52
CA HIS A 85 5.26 5.77 -7.04
C HIS A 85 3.77 6.08 -6.84
N GLY A 86 3.46 7.29 -6.33
CA GLY A 86 2.18 7.97 -6.54
C GLY A 86 1.08 7.77 -5.48
N LEU A 87 1.46 8.00 -4.22
CA LEU A 87 0.54 8.46 -3.19
C LEU A 87 0.76 9.96 -2.96
N GLU A 88 -0.25 10.78 -3.24
CA GLU A 88 -0.22 12.23 -2.93
C GLU A 88 -0.73 12.53 -1.51
N GLY A 89 -1.62 11.67 -0.98
CA GLY A 89 -2.19 11.80 0.35
C GLY A 89 -1.41 11.09 1.45
N THR A 90 -2.08 10.88 2.60
CA THR A 90 -1.51 10.20 3.76
C THR A 90 -1.68 8.68 3.65
N LEU A 91 -0.66 7.94 4.07
CA LEU A 91 -0.72 6.48 4.25
C LEU A 91 -0.99 6.15 5.73
N TYR A 92 -2.05 5.39 6.01
CA TYR A 92 -2.33 4.86 7.34
C TYR A 92 -2.00 3.36 7.41
N LEU A 93 -1.17 2.98 8.38
CA LEU A 93 -0.60 1.62 8.54
C LEU A 93 -0.77 1.06 9.96
N GLU A 94 -1.72 1.60 10.73
CA GLU A 94 -1.94 1.10 12.10
C GLU A 94 -2.27 -0.40 12.07
N SER A 95 -1.50 -1.19 12.80
CA SER A 95 -1.61 -2.67 12.82
C SER A 95 -1.55 -3.33 11.42
N PHE A 96 -0.95 -2.68 10.43
CA PHE A 96 -0.76 -3.25 9.10
C PHE A 96 0.29 -4.38 9.13
N GLU A 97 -0.02 -5.51 8.51
CA GLU A 97 0.90 -6.62 8.35
C GLU A 97 1.31 -6.79 6.88
N VAL A 98 2.61 -6.87 6.63
CA VAL A 98 3.16 -7.39 5.38
C VAL A 98 4.09 -8.56 5.68
N LYS A 99 4.07 -9.60 4.85
CA LYS A 99 4.95 -10.79 4.98
C LYS A 99 6.18 -10.78 4.07
N GLY A 100 6.15 -10.00 3.00
CA GLY A 100 7.25 -9.77 2.09
C GLY A 100 8.09 -8.53 2.38
N GLN A 101 8.71 -7.99 1.35
CA GLN A 101 9.43 -6.71 1.36
C GLN A 101 8.47 -5.55 1.08
N ILE A 102 8.92 -4.34 1.40
CA ILE A 102 8.22 -3.09 1.07
C ILE A 102 9.10 -2.27 0.14
N PHE A 103 8.58 -1.89 -1.01
CA PHE A 103 9.28 -1.05 -1.97
C PHE A 103 8.65 0.36 -1.98
N CYS A 104 9.44 1.39 -1.71
CA CYS A 104 8.96 2.78 -1.62
C CYS A 104 9.52 3.68 -2.74
N GLY A 105 10.26 3.10 -3.70
CA GLY A 105 10.80 3.79 -4.86
C GLY A 105 11.57 5.06 -4.51
N ASN A 106 11.08 6.21 -5.00
CA ASN A 106 11.68 7.53 -4.80
C ASN A 106 11.10 8.33 -3.61
N ASN A 107 10.04 7.85 -2.96
CA ASN A 107 9.33 8.61 -1.93
C ASN A 107 10.01 8.44 -0.57
N LEU A 108 10.99 9.30 -0.27
CA LEU A 108 11.75 9.25 0.98
C LEU A 108 10.90 9.43 2.24
N PRO A 109 9.95 10.39 2.32
CA PRO A 109 9.04 10.49 3.47
C PRO A 109 8.28 9.19 3.74
N LEU A 110 7.70 8.58 2.69
CA LEU A 110 7.02 7.30 2.78
C LEU A 110 7.98 6.18 3.22
N ALA A 111 9.18 6.12 2.65
CA ALA A 111 10.17 5.12 2.99
C ALA A 111 10.60 5.22 4.46
N ILE A 112 10.78 6.43 4.99
CA ILE A 112 11.12 6.67 6.40
C ILE A 112 9.96 6.24 7.29
N GLN A 113 8.72 6.61 6.94
CA GLN A 113 7.52 6.16 7.65
C GLN A 113 7.48 4.62 7.71
N CYS A 114 7.55 3.95 6.55
CA CYS A 114 7.57 2.49 6.48
C CYS A 114 8.74 1.89 7.27
N PHE A 115 9.93 2.49 7.23
CA PHE A 115 11.09 1.97 7.94
C PHE A 115 10.91 2.01 9.47
N LEU A 116 10.23 3.03 10.00
CA LEU A 116 9.91 3.11 11.43
C LEU A 116 8.97 1.98 11.89
N TYR A 117 8.11 1.47 11.00
CA TYR A 117 7.21 0.35 11.30
C TYR A 117 7.81 -1.03 11.01
N PHE A 118 8.57 -1.18 9.92
CA PHE A 118 8.95 -2.48 9.36
C PHE A 118 10.46 -2.73 9.30
N GLY A 119 11.28 -1.74 9.67
CA GLY A 119 12.73 -1.84 9.73
C GLY A 119 13.36 -2.28 8.41
N GLY A 120 14.26 -3.27 8.47
CA GLY A 120 15.09 -3.72 7.34
C GLY A 120 14.37 -4.36 6.16
N ARG A 121 13.03 -4.35 6.15
CA ARG A 121 12.20 -4.87 5.04
C ARG A 121 11.87 -3.81 4.00
N VAL A 122 12.27 -2.56 4.24
CA VAL A 122 11.97 -1.41 3.38
C VAL A 122 13.12 -1.15 2.42
N HIS A 123 12.79 -1.10 1.13
CA HIS A 123 13.71 -0.85 0.02
C HIS A 123 13.34 0.45 -0.69
N ILE A 124 14.36 1.26 -0.94
CA ILE A 124 14.29 2.46 -1.80
C ILE A 124 15.19 2.25 -3.00
N ASN A 125 14.91 2.94 -4.10
CA ASN A 125 15.77 2.82 -5.27
C ASN A 125 17.09 3.60 -5.12
N THR A 126 18.01 3.40 -6.06
CA THR A 126 19.33 4.06 -6.05
C THR A 126 19.25 5.58 -6.03
N LYS A 127 18.24 6.18 -6.68
CA LYS A 127 18.08 7.65 -6.73
C LYS A 127 17.69 8.19 -5.35
N ALA A 128 16.69 7.59 -4.70
CA ALA A 128 16.32 7.92 -3.33
C ALA A 128 17.46 7.65 -2.33
N ALA A 129 18.16 6.51 -2.45
CA ALA A 129 19.29 6.19 -1.59
C ALA A 129 20.40 7.25 -1.67
N ARG A 130 20.75 7.69 -2.88
CA ARG A 130 21.71 8.79 -3.08
C ARG A 130 21.23 10.11 -2.48
N ALA A 131 19.96 10.46 -2.69
CA ALA A 131 19.39 11.69 -2.14
C ALA A 131 19.39 11.68 -0.61
N LEU A 132 19.03 10.55 0.01
CA LEU A 132 19.09 10.38 1.46
C LEU A 132 20.53 10.47 1.99
N ALA A 133 21.47 9.78 1.34
CA ALA A 133 22.88 9.82 1.74
C ALA A 133 23.45 11.25 1.67
N GLN A 134 23.12 12.02 0.63
CA GLN A 134 23.51 13.42 0.50
C GLN A 134 22.90 14.29 1.60
N ALA A 135 21.60 14.14 1.87
CA ALA A 135 20.91 14.87 2.93
C ALA A 135 21.57 14.59 4.30
N LEU A 136 21.77 13.32 4.64
CA LEU A 136 22.42 12.92 5.90
C LEU A 136 23.87 13.44 6.00
N SER A 137 24.64 13.38 4.91
CA SER A 137 26.01 13.90 4.87
C SER A 137 26.06 15.40 5.14
N SER A 138 25.07 16.14 4.64
CA SER A 138 24.97 17.59 4.87
C SER A 138 24.65 17.93 6.32
N MET A 139 23.92 17.07 7.03
CA MET A 139 23.55 17.26 8.44
C MET A 139 24.72 17.04 9.41
N VAL A 140 25.73 16.25 9.00
CA VAL A 140 26.88 15.91 9.86
C VAL A 140 28.16 16.66 9.48
N SER A 141 28.13 17.45 8.41
CA SER A 141 29.26 18.31 8.04
C SER A 141 29.25 19.58 8.91
N PRO A 142 30.33 19.90 9.64
CA PRO A 142 30.41 21.15 10.38
C PRO A 142 30.39 22.35 9.43
N ALA A 143 29.70 23.41 9.84
CA ALA A 143 29.61 24.69 9.12
C ALA A 143 30.97 25.37 8.95
#